data_AF-A0A3C0KTG0-F1
#
_entry.id   AF-A0A3C0KTG0-F1
#
_cell.length_a   1.000
_cell.length_b   1.000
_cell.length_c   1.000
_cell.angle_alpha   90.00
_cell.angle_beta   90.00
_cell.angle_gamma   90.00
#
_symmetry.space_group_name_H-M   'P 1'
#
loop_
_entity.id
_entity.type
_entity.pdbx_description
1 polymer ?
#
loop_
_entity_poly.entity_id
_entity_poly.type
_entity_poly.pdbx_seq_one_letter_code
_entity_poly.pdbx_strand_id
1 'polypeptide(L)' 'TIKVDVRIIATTNRDLEEEVRNGRFRQDLFYRLNVFPITVPPLRLRKEDIPLMVQAFIERYSRKLG' A
#
# COMPACT_ATOMS: atom_id res chain seq x y z
N THR A 1 21.28 17.44 17.32
CA THR A 1 20.43 16.65 16.41
C THR A 1 20.48 15.20 16.84
N ILE A 2 19.32 14.55 17.01
CA ILE A 2 19.26 13.12 17.34
C ILE A 2 19.50 12.34 16.06
N LYS A 3 20.49 11.45 16.04
CA LYS A 3 20.70 10.53 14.92
C LYS A 3 19.66 9.42 15.01
N VAL A 4 18.97 9.16 13.90
CA VAL A 4 18.02 8.07 13.76
C VAL A 4 18.37 7.26 12.51
N ASP A 5 18.18 5.95 12.60
CA ASP A 5 18.28 5.01 11.49
C ASP A 5 16.89 4.39 11.30
N VAL A 6 16.25 4.68 10.17
CA VAL A 6 14.85 4.32 9.91
C VAL A 6 14.66 3.88 8.47
N ARG A 7 13.81 2.86 8.28
CA ARG A 7 13.29 2.46 6.97
C ARG A 7 11.89 3.02 6.79
N ILE A 8 11.68 3.82 5.75
CA ILE A 8 10.38 4.42 5.44
C ILE A 8 9.64 3.54 4.44
N ILE A 9 8.36 3.25 4.73
CA ILE A 9 7.42 2.60 3.81
C ILE A 9 6.19 3.52 3.73
N ALA A 10 5.82 3.92 2.52
CA ALA A 10 4.66 4.79 2.27
C ALA A 10 3.66 4.09 1.35
N THR A 11 2.37 4.39 1.54
CA THR A 11 1.29 3.91 0.68
C THR A 11 0.32 5.04 0.41
N THR A 12 -0.34 5.01 -0.74
CA THR A 12 -1.34 5.98 -1.15
C THR A 12 -2.32 5.33 -2.11
N ASN A 13 -3.58 5.71 -2.05
CA ASN A 13 -4.61 5.33 -3.00
C ASN A 13 -4.86 6.40 -4.08
N ARG A 14 -4.12 7.52 -4.03
CA ARG A 14 -4.17 8.61 -5.00
C ARG A 14 -2.99 8.52 -5.95
N ASP A 15 -3.15 9.05 -7.16
CA ASP A 15 -2.04 9.25 -8.08
C ASP A 15 -1.18 10.43 -7.56
N LEU A 16 -0.02 10.11 -6.95
CA LEU A 16 0.86 11.14 -6.42
C LEU A 16 1.47 12.03 -7.52
N GLU A 17 1.62 11.54 -8.74
CA GLU A 17 2.13 12.34 -9.84
C GLU A 17 1.13 13.43 -10.22
N GLU A 18 -0.16 13.09 -10.22
CA GLU A 18 -1.24 14.06 -10.41
C GLU A 18 -1.35 15.05 -9.24
N GLU A 19 -1.20 14.57 -8.00
CA GLU A 19 -1.22 15.43 -6.82
C GLU A 19 -0.04 16.43 -6.81
N VAL A 20 1.13 16.04 -7.34
CA VAL A 20 2.27 16.95 -7.54
C VAL A 20 1.94 17.99 -8.61
N ARG A 21 1.40 17.59 -9.77
CA ARG A 21 0.99 18.53 -10.83
C ARG A 21 -0.04 19.54 -10.34
N ASN A 22 -0.95 19.12 -9.48
CA ASN A 22 -1.98 19.96 -8.90
C ASN A 22 -1.50 20.83 -7.71
N GLY A 23 -0.20 20.77 -7.36
CA GLY A 23 0.39 21.53 -6.25
C GLY A 23 -0.06 21.07 -4.85
N ARG A 24 -0.77 19.93 -4.75
CA ARG A 24 -1.27 19.38 -3.49
C ARG A 24 -0.25 18.48 -2.80
N PHE A 25 0.76 18.01 -3.54
CA PHE A 25 1.85 17.22 -3.01
C PHE A 25 3.22 17.79 -3.38
N ARG A 26 4.16 17.69 -2.44
CA ARG A 26 5.51 18.20 -2.63
C ARG A 26 6.30 17.32 -3.61
N GLN A 27 6.78 17.95 -4.67
CA GLN A 27 7.59 17.31 -5.70
C GLN A 27 8.85 16.64 -5.14
N ASP A 28 9.57 17.29 -4.22
CA ASP A 28 10.80 16.77 -3.64
C ASP A 28 10.58 15.53 -2.76
N LEU A 29 9.48 15.49 -2.01
CA LEU A 29 9.08 14.32 -1.23
C LEU A 29 8.66 13.16 -2.14
N PHE A 30 7.93 13.45 -3.22
CA PHE A 30 7.53 12.44 -4.20
C PHE A 30 8.75 11.71 -4.77
N TYR A 31 9.76 12.45 -5.22
CA TYR A 31 10.98 11.83 -5.76
C TYR A 31 11.75 10.99 -4.74
N ARG A 32 11.69 11.32 -3.44
CA ARG A 32 12.34 10.50 -2.39
C ARG A 32 11.57 9.24 -2.06
N LEU A 33 10.23 9.28 -2.13
CA LEU A 33 9.39 8.11 -1.84
C LEU A 33 9.27 7.18 -3.05
N ASN A 34 9.27 7.73 -4.26
CA ASN A 34 8.99 7.01 -5.51
C ASN A 34 10.22 6.33 -6.13
N VAL A 35 11.19 5.92 -5.30
CA VAL A 35 12.40 5.22 -5.78
C VAL A 35 12.09 3.77 -6.16
N PHE A 36 11.19 3.11 -5.42
CA PHE A 36 10.78 1.72 -5.68
C PHE A 36 9.26 1.58 -5.49
N PRO A 37 8.46 2.00 -6.49
CA PRO A 37 7.00 1.90 -6.40
C PRO A 37 6.55 0.44 -6.52
N ILE A 38 5.66 0.03 -5.61
CA ILE A 38 4.98 -1.27 -5.67
C ILE A 38 3.50 -1.00 -5.91
N THR A 39 3.02 -1.35 -7.10
CA THR A 39 1.59 -1.25 -7.44
C THR A 39 0.89 -2.55 -7.06
N VAL A 40 -0.07 -2.47 -6.16
CA VAL A 40 -0.89 -3.63 -5.77
C VAL A 40 -2.13 -3.68 -6.67
N PRO A 41 -2.32 -4.74 -7.48
CA PRO A 41 -3.50 -4.83 -8.33
C PRO A 41 -4.78 -4.99 -7.50
N PRO A 42 -5.90 -4.37 -7.92
CA PRO A 42 -7.19 -4.58 -7.28
C PRO A 42 -7.62 -6.05 -7.43
N LEU A 43 -8.41 -6.55 -6.50
CA LEU A 43 -8.81 -7.96 -6.45
C LEU A 43 -9.52 -8.44 -7.73
N ARG A 44 -10.22 -7.53 -8.43
CA ARG A 44 -10.85 -7.80 -9.73
C ARG A 44 -9.90 -8.23 -10.85
N LEU A 45 -8.60 -7.93 -10.72
CA LEU A 45 -7.53 -8.34 -11.65
C LEU A 45 -6.75 -9.58 -11.17
N ARG A 46 -7.08 -10.11 -9.99
CA ARG A 46 -6.45 -11.29 -9.38
C ARG A 46 -7.52 -12.15 -8.70
N LYS A 47 -8.51 -12.57 -9.48
CA LYS A 47 -9.69 -13.28 -8.98
C LYS A 47 -9.34 -14.68 -8.47
N GLU A 48 -8.25 -15.23 -8.98
CA GLU A 48 -7.68 -16.54 -8.65
C GLU A 48 -7.21 -16.58 -7.19
N ASP A 49 -6.85 -15.44 -6.60
CA ASP A 49 -6.47 -15.32 -5.18
C ASP A 49 -7.67 -15.41 -4.22
N ILE A 50 -8.90 -15.16 -4.72
CA ILE A 50 -10.11 -15.05 -3.89
C ILE A 50 -10.37 -16.31 -3.06
N PRO A 51 -10.35 -17.54 -3.64
CA PRO A 51 -10.63 -18.75 -2.85
C PRO A 51 -9.66 -18.93 -1.69
N LEU A 52 -8.36 -18.68 -1.90
CA LEU A 52 -7.34 -18.80 -0.86
C LEU A 52 -7.53 -17.75 0.23
N MET A 53 -7.84 -16.51 -0.14
CA MET A 53 -8.14 -15.44 0.81
C MET A 53 -9.38 -15.76 1.67
N VAL A 54 -10.45 -16.25 1.04
CA VAL A 54 -11.69 -16.63 1.74
C VAL A 54 -11.42 -17.74 2.75
N GLN A 55 -10.70 -18.79 2.36
CA GLN A 55 -10.33 -19.88 3.27
C GLN A 55 -9.56 -19.36 4.48
N ALA A 56 -8.55 -18.50 4.26
CA ALA A 56 -7.76 -17.91 5.34
C ALA A 56 -8.61 -17.04 6.28
N PHE A 57 -9.61 -16.32 5.75
CA PHE A 57 -10.54 -15.53 6.57
C PHE A 57 -11.45 -16.42 7.40
N ILE A 58 -12.06 -17.47 6.82
CA ILE A 58 -12.91 -18.42 7.55
C ILE A 58 -12.13 -19.00 8.73
N GLU A 59 -10.93 -19.54 8.49
CA GLU A 59 -10.09 -20.12 9.53
C GLU A 59 -9.71 -19.12 10.63
N ARG A 60 -9.44 -17.86 10.26
CA ARG A 60 -9.09 -16.80 11.21
C ARG A 60 -10.30 -16.41 12.09
N TYR A 61 -11.49 -16.30 11.51
CA TYR A 61 -12.67 -15.84 12.23
C TYR A 61 -13.33 -16.96 13.03
N SER A 62 -13.38 -18.19 12.53
CA SER A 62 -13.84 -19.36 13.29
C SER A 62 -13.04 -19.55 14.58
N ARG A 63 -11.71 -19.36 14.54
CA ARG A 63 -10.84 -19.41 15.74
C ARG A 63 -11.06 -18.27 16.74
N LYS A 64 -11.63 -17.14 16.31
CA LYS A 64 -11.85 -15.97 17.15
C LYS A 64 -13.25 -15.96 17.79
N LEU A 65 -14.21 -16.64 17.16
CA LEU A 65 -15.63 -16.62 17.52
C LEU A 65 -16.13 -17.94 18.13
N GLY A 66 -15.39 -19.05 17.97
CA GLY A 66 -15.62 -20.31 18.67
C GLY A 66 -14.74 -20.42 19.91
#